data_AF-A0A259DHQ2-F1
#
_entry.id   AF-A0A259DHQ2-F1
#
_cell.length_a   1.000
_cell.length_b   1.000
_cell.length_c   1.000
_cell.angle_alpha   90.00
_cell.angle_beta   90.00
_cell.angle_gamma   90.00
#
_symmetry.space_group_name_H-M   'P 1'
#
loop_
_entity.id
_entity.type
_entity.pdbx_description
1 polymer ?
#
loop_
_entity_poly.entity_id
_entity_poly.type
_entity_poly.pdbx_seq_one_letter_code
_entity_poly.pdbx_strand_id
1 'polypeptide(L)'
;MSLQSLSFASLNLRIRKRVFDLFFNHQIKKNYCNQFEHFITYMIVLNMAGLVLEHIPVIYETREHLFHIFDVVSLAIFSIEYALRLYVAPEDPAFSSAKYPRLAYFKSPFAIIDLISILPFYLGALFDADLRVLRALRLLRLFKLFRALAPAVNEFLELNQDKSYRYKI
;
A
#
# COMPACT_ATOMS: atom_id res chain seq x y z
N MET A 1 -17.61 -32.20 -18.58
CA MET A 1 -16.38 -31.45 -18.18
C MET A 1 -16.65 -29.95 -17.96
N SER A 2 -17.87 -29.53 -17.56
CA SER A 2 -18.27 -28.11 -17.43
C SER A 2 -18.81 -27.71 -16.04
N LEU A 3 -18.98 -28.67 -15.11
CA LEU A 3 -19.54 -28.39 -13.78
C LEU A 3 -18.49 -27.97 -12.74
N GLN A 4 -17.21 -28.37 -12.92
CA GLN A 4 -16.13 -27.96 -12.01
C GLN A 4 -15.74 -26.48 -12.20
N SER A 5 -15.73 -25.96 -13.43
CA SER A 5 -15.33 -24.57 -13.71
C SER A 5 -16.29 -23.53 -13.11
N LEU A 6 -17.59 -23.83 -13.07
CA LEU A 6 -18.61 -22.98 -12.43
C LEU A 6 -18.44 -22.90 -10.91
N SER A 7 -18.00 -24.00 -10.27
CA SER A 7 -17.71 -24.02 -8.83
C SER A 7 -16.51 -23.15 -8.49
N PHE A 8 -15.38 -23.30 -9.20
CA PHE A 8 -14.17 -22.52 -8.92
C PHE A 8 -14.36 -21.01 -9.19
N ALA A 9 -15.05 -20.64 -10.27
CA ALA A 9 -15.34 -19.25 -10.57
C ALA A 9 -16.26 -18.61 -9.52
N SER A 10 -17.32 -19.30 -9.11
CA SER A 10 -18.24 -18.79 -8.09
C SER A 10 -17.59 -18.73 -6.68
N LEU A 11 -16.69 -19.66 -6.37
CA LEU A 11 -15.91 -19.63 -5.12
C LEU A 11 -14.96 -18.44 -5.10
N ASN A 12 -14.25 -18.19 -6.21
CA ASN A 12 -13.34 -17.05 -6.37
C ASN A 12 -14.08 -15.72 -6.17
N LEU A 13 -15.24 -15.54 -6.81
CA LEU A 13 -16.08 -14.35 -6.63
C LEU A 13 -16.47 -14.13 -5.16
N ARG A 14 -16.89 -15.19 -4.46
CA ARG A 14 -17.24 -15.12 -3.04
C ARG A 14 -16.04 -14.77 -2.16
N ILE A 15 -14.88 -15.38 -2.41
CA ILE A 15 -13.64 -15.11 -1.66
C ILE A 15 -13.21 -13.66 -1.90
N ARG A 16 -13.18 -13.22 -3.15
CA ARG A 16 -12.82 -11.84 -3.52
C ARG A 16 -13.70 -10.82 -2.82
N LYS A 17 -15.02 -11.02 -2.86
CA LYS A 17 -15.96 -10.13 -2.18
C LYS A 17 -15.76 -10.13 -0.66
N ARG A 18 -15.56 -11.30 -0.04
CA ARG A 18 -15.26 -11.36 1.39
C ARG A 18 -13.95 -10.66 1.77
N VAL A 19 -12.89 -10.83 0.97
CA VAL A 19 -11.62 -10.14 1.20
C VAL A 19 -11.80 -8.64 1.10
N PHE A 20 -12.54 -8.17 0.08
CA PHE A 20 -12.91 -6.76 -0.05
C PHE A 20 -13.67 -6.24 1.18
N ASP A 21 -14.74 -6.93 1.58
CA ASP A 21 -15.59 -6.53 2.71
C ASP A 21 -14.83 -6.50 4.05
N LEU A 22 -13.88 -7.42 4.25
CA LEU A 22 -13.10 -7.50 5.49
C LEU A 22 -11.99 -6.45 5.57
N PHE A 23 -11.26 -6.21 4.49
CA PHE A 23 -10.01 -5.43 4.52
C PHE A 23 -10.12 -4.04 3.87
N PHE A 24 -11.07 -3.82 2.96
CA PHE A 24 -11.07 -2.63 2.08
C PHE A 24 -12.41 -1.89 2.00
N ASN A 25 -13.48 -2.38 2.64
CA ASN A 25 -14.80 -1.77 2.57
C ASN A 25 -15.05 -0.78 3.72
N HIS A 26 -14.83 0.52 3.50
CA HIS A 26 -15.04 1.56 4.53
C HIS A 26 -16.49 1.74 5.00
N GLN A 27 -17.49 1.17 4.31
CA GLN A 27 -18.90 1.36 4.68
C GLN A 27 -19.34 0.43 5.82
N ILE A 28 -18.59 -0.63 6.13
CA ILE A 28 -18.94 -1.60 7.17
C ILE A 28 -18.27 -1.23 8.49
N LYS A 29 -19.05 -0.65 9.42
CA LYS A 29 -18.62 -0.11 10.73
C LYS A 29 -17.92 -1.10 11.71
N LYS A 30 -17.79 -2.39 11.34
CA LYS A 30 -17.26 -3.49 12.20
C LYS A 30 -16.24 -4.41 11.50
N ASN A 31 -15.63 -3.97 10.41
CA ASN A 31 -14.62 -4.78 9.72
C ASN A 31 -13.20 -4.48 10.21
N TYR A 32 -12.22 -5.17 9.61
CA TYR A 32 -10.79 -5.02 9.91
C TYR A 32 -10.12 -3.95 9.05
N CYS A 33 -10.89 -3.17 8.28
CA CYS A 33 -10.36 -2.22 7.32
C CYS A 33 -9.46 -1.18 7.99
N ASN A 34 -9.96 -0.48 9.01
CA ASN A 34 -9.18 0.53 9.73
C ASN A 34 -7.94 -0.06 10.40
N GLN A 35 -8.04 -1.28 10.95
CA GLN A 35 -6.90 -1.95 11.59
C GLN A 35 -5.82 -2.30 10.56
N PHE A 36 -6.22 -2.79 9.39
CA PHE A 36 -5.33 -3.09 8.29
C PHE A 36 -4.67 -1.82 7.75
N GLU A 37 -5.44 -0.74 7.54
CA GLU A 37 -4.90 0.54 7.08
C GLU A 37 -3.93 1.16 8.08
N HIS A 38 -4.23 1.12 9.38
CA HIS A 38 -3.31 1.55 10.43
C HIS A 38 -2.07 0.67 10.47
N PHE A 39 -2.20 -0.65 10.36
CA PHE A 39 -1.06 -1.58 10.32
C PHE A 39 -0.11 -1.24 9.17
N ILE A 40 -0.64 -1.06 7.96
CA ILE A 40 0.16 -0.66 6.80
C ILE A 40 0.80 0.71 7.01
N THR A 41 0.06 1.66 7.58
CA THR A 41 0.58 3.00 7.90
C THR A 41 1.73 2.95 8.89
N TYR A 42 1.61 2.18 9.98
CA TYR A 42 2.68 1.98 10.96
C TYR A 42 3.89 1.29 10.32
N MET A 43 3.69 0.31 9.45
CA MET A 43 4.78 -0.32 8.70
C MET A 43 5.52 0.68 7.82
N ILE A 44 4.80 1.59 7.14
CA ILE A 44 5.41 2.66 6.33
C ILE A 44 6.26 3.58 7.20
N VAL A 45 5.70 4.05 8.32
CA VAL A 45 6.40 4.95 9.25
C VAL A 45 7.65 4.28 9.84
N LEU A 46 7.55 3.02 10.25
CA LEU A 46 8.69 2.26 10.77
C LEU A 46 9.75 2.02 9.69
N ASN A 47 9.34 1.71 8.45
CA ASN A 47 10.28 1.56 7.35
C ASN A 47 11.02 2.85 7.02
N MET A 48 10.35 4.00 7.13
CA MET A 48 10.99 5.29 7.02
C MET A 48 11.94 5.63 8.16
N ALA A 49 11.53 5.35 9.39
CA ALA A 49 12.42 5.51 10.54
C ALA A 49 13.68 4.64 10.34
N GLY A 50 13.51 3.40 9.88
CA GLY A 50 14.60 2.50 9.53
C GLY A 50 15.56 3.09 8.50
N LEU A 51 15.03 3.66 7.41
CA LEU A 51 15.82 4.34 6.39
C LEU A 51 16.63 5.51 6.95
N VAL A 52 16.07 6.33 7.84
CA VAL A 52 16.81 7.44 8.47
C VAL A 52 17.88 6.90 9.43
N LEU A 53 17.58 5.87 10.20
CA LEU A 53 18.52 5.23 11.13
C LEU A 53 19.69 4.55 10.41
N GLU A 54 19.48 4.04 9.20
CA GLU A 54 20.53 3.47 8.34
C GLU A 54 21.63 4.50 7.99
N HIS A 55 21.31 5.80 8.00
CA HIS A 55 22.31 6.86 7.80
C HIS A 55 23.20 7.14 9.02
N ILE A 56 22.91 6.55 10.19
CA ILE A 56 23.71 6.71 11.41
C ILE A 56 24.62 5.48 11.57
N PRO A 57 25.94 5.58 11.29
CA PRO A 57 26.84 4.42 11.22
C PRO A 57 26.88 3.63 12.53
N VAL A 58 26.89 4.34 13.67
CA VAL A 58 26.91 3.76 15.02
C VAL A 58 25.73 2.80 15.26
N ILE A 59 24.57 3.09 14.68
CA ILE A 59 23.36 2.27 14.85
C ILE A 59 23.33 1.13 13.82
N TYR A 60 23.71 1.44 12.57
CA TYR A 60 23.61 0.52 11.46
C TYR A 60 24.65 -0.60 11.50
N GLU A 61 25.92 -0.29 11.73
CA GLU A 61 27.03 -1.26 11.65
C GLU A 61 26.87 -2.44 12.62
N THR A 62 26.21 -2.22 13.76
CA THR A 62 25.97 -3.28 14.75
C THR A 62 24.71 -4.11 14.45
N ARG A 63 23.81 -3.65 13.56
CA ARG A 63 22.47 -4.21 13.36
C ARG A 63 22.05 -4.37 11.90
N GLU A 64 22.98 -4.30 10.96
CA GLU A 64 22.74 -4.36 9.51
C GLU A 64 21.77 -5.48 9.11
N HIS A 65 21.98 -6.69 9.62
CA HIS A 65 21.14 -7.85 9.33
C HIS A 65 19.67 -7.66 9.76
N LEU A 66 19.41 -6.99 10.89
CA LEU A 66 18.06 -6.69 11.34
C LEU A 66 17.37 -5.69 10.43
N PHE A 67 18.09 -4.64 10.00
CA PHE A 67 17.57 -3.67 9.02
C PHE A 67 17.25 -4.35 7.69
N HIS A 68 18.12 -5.23 7.21
CA HIS A 68 17.90 -5.98 5.98
C HIS A 68 16.67 -6.91 6.07
N ILE A 69 16.54 -7.70 7.14
CA ILE A 69 15.34 -8.56 7.34
C ILE A 69 14.08 -7.69 7.37
N PHE A 70 14.11 -6.60 8.13
CA PHE A 70 12.97 -5.71 8.26
C PHE A 70 12.56 -5.10 6.92
N ASP A 71 13.54 -4.72 6.09
CA ASP A 71 13.30 -4.22 4.73
C ASP A 71 12.63 -5.26 3.84
N VAL A 72 13.14 -6.49 3.82
CA VAL A 72 12.58 -7.58 3.01
C VAL A 72 11.17 -7.94 3.45
N VAL A 73 10.93 -8.03 4.77
CA VAL A 73 9.61 -8.34 5.33
C VAL A 73 8.61 -7.21 5.03
N SER A 74 8.98 -5.95 5.25
CA SER A 74 8.12 -4.81 4.99
C SER A 74 7.73 -4.73 3.51
N LEU A 75 8.71 -4.94 2.63
CA LEU A 75 8.48 -5.01 1.19
C LEU A 75 7.52 -6.14 0.82
N ALA A 76 7.74 -7.35 1.34
CA ALA A 76 6.86 -8.49 1.06
C ALA A 76 5.42 -8.19 1.47
N ILE A 77 5.21 -7.57 2.63
CA ILE A 77 3.90 -7.12 3.10
C ILE A 77 3.28 -6.10 2.14
N PHE A 78 4.03 -5.10 1.69
CA PHE A 78 3.53 -4.10 0.74
C PHE A 78 3.23 -4.68 -0.65
N SER A 79 4.02 -5.64 -1.12
CA SER A 79 3.74 -6.36 -2.37
C SER A 79 2.45 -7.18 -2.27
N ILE A 80 2.25 -7.88 -1.15
CA ILE A 80 1.01 -8.64 -0.88
C ILE A 80 -0.18 -7.69 -0.82
N GLU A 81 -0.04 -6.57 -0.11
CA GLU A 81 -1.09 -5.55 0.00
C GLU A 81 -1.49 -4.99 -1.38
N TYR A 82 -0.52 -4.65 -2.22
CA TYR A 82 -0.77 -4.20 -3.58
C TYR A 82 -1.48 -5.27 -4.44
N ALA A 83 -1.01 -6.52 -4.36
CA ALA A 83 -1.61 -7.64 -5.09
C ALA A 83 -3.04 -7.93 -4.63
N LEU A 84 -3.31 -7.85 -3.33
CA LEU A 84 -4.65 -8.00 -2.76
C LEU A 84 -5.58 -6.92 -3.30
N ARG A 85 -5.17 -5.64 -3.30
CA ARG A 85 -5.98 -4.55 -3.86
C ARG A 85 -6.27 -4.74 -5.35
N LEU A 86 -5.27 -5.12 -6.14
CA LEU A 86 -5.46 -5.43 -7.55
C LEU A 86 -6.42 -6.61 -7.76
N TYR A 87 -6.37 -7.61 -6.89
CA TYR A 87 -7.26 -8.76 -6.93
C TYR A 87 -8.71 -8.37 -6.61
N VAL A 88 -8.93 -7.55 -5.59
CA VAL A 88 -10.28 -7.09 -5.16
C VAL A 88 -10.83 -5.90 -5.93
N ALA A 89 -10.03 -5.23 -6.77
CA ALA A 89 -10.43 -4.05 -7.53
C ALA A 89 -11.81 -4.13 -8.25
N PRO A 90 -12.26 -5.27 -8.80
CA PRO A 90 -13.61 -5.38 -9.37
C PRO A 90 -14.77 -5.17 -8.39
N GLU A 91 -14.55 -5.42 -7.10
CA GLU A 91 -15.56 -5.23 -6.05
C GLU A 91 -15.58 -3.80 -5.50
N ASP A 92 -14.51 -3.04 -5.75
CA ASP A 92 -14.40 -1.66 -5.30
C ASP A 92 -15.36 -0.75 -6.09
N PRO A 93 -16.29 -0.04 -5.43
CA PRO A 93 -17.21 0.88 -6.08
C PRO A 93 -16.53 1.93 -6.97
N ALA A 94 -15.29 2.34 -6.64
CA ALA A 94 -14.54 3.32 -7.41
C ALA A 94 -14.11 2.81 -8.80
N PHE A 95 -13.98 1.48 -8.98
CA PHE A 95 -13.45 0.87 -10.20
C PHE A 95 -14.42 -0.12 -10.86
N SER A 96 -15.46 -0.56 -10.17
CA SER A 96 -16.43 -1.57 -10.64
C SER A 96 -17.17 -1.17 -11.92
N SER A 97 -17.36 0.14 -12.15
CA SER A 97 -18.04 0.68 -13.35
C SER A 97 -17.15 0.69 -14.60
N ALA A 98 -15.85 0.47 -14.47
CA ALA A 98 -14.93 0.47 -15.61
C ALA A 98 -15.02 -0.83 -16.42
N LYS A 99 -14.79 -0.76 -17.73
CA LYS A 99 -14.71 -1.94 -18.63
C LYS A 99 -13.67 -2.97 -18.16
N TYR A 100 -12.58 -2.49 -17.56
CA TYR A 100 -11.52 -3.32 -16.98
C TYR A 100 -11.14 -2.78 -15.59
N PRO A 101 -11.85 -3.18 -14.52
CA PRO A 101 -11.67 -2.61 -13.17
C PRO A 101 -10.23 -2.71 -12.66
N ARG A 102 -9.55 -3.83 -12.93
CA ARG A 102 -8.15 -4.03 -12.53
C ARG A 102 -7.19 -3.06 -13.22
N LEU A 103 -7.41 -2.79 -14.51
CA LEU A 103 -6.59 -1.85 -15.27
C LEU A 103 -6.88 -0.40 -14.83
N ALA A 104 -8.13 -0.10 -14.50
CA ALA A 104 -8.51 1.19 -13.94
C ALA A 104 -7.82 1.42 -12.58
N TYR A 105 -7.82 0.41 -11.70
CA TYR A 105 -7.07 0.45 -10.44
C TYR A 105 -5.57 0.64 -10.68
N PHE A 106 -4.96 -0.16 -11.56
CA PHE A 106 -3.52 -0.08 -11.87
C PHE A 106 -3.08 1.33 -12.33
N LYS A 107 -3.94 2.05 -13.06
CA LYS A 107 -3.68 3.43 -13.52
C LYS A 107 -4.01 4.49 -12.47
N SER A 108 -4.60 4.13 -11.34
CA SER A 108 -4.92 5.09 -10.28
C SER A 108 -3.65 5.63 -9.63
N PRO A 109 -3.66 6.89 -9.16
CA PRO A 109 -2.48 7.51 -8.54
C PRO A 109 -2.00 6.72 -7.31
N PHE A 110 -2.93 6.19 -6.50
CA PHE A 110 -2.58 5.39 -5.32
C PHE A 110 -1.94 4.05 -5.68
N ALA A 111 -2.41 3.38 -6.74
CA ALA A 111 -1.78 2.15 -7.21
C ALA A 111 -0.39 2.39 -7.78
N ILE A 112 -0.18 3.52 -8.48
CA ILE A 112 1.13 3.92 -8.97
C ILE A 112 2.10 4.17 -7.81
N ILE A 113 1.66 4.87 -6.75
CA ILE A 113 2.46 5.08 -5.53
C ILE A 113 2.87 3.75 -4.90
N ASP A 114 1.92 2.82 -4.74
CA ASP A 114 2.22 1.50 -4.20
C ASP A 114 3.22 0.74 -5.07
N LEU A 115 3.04 0.77 -6.40
CA LEU A 115 3.94 0.11 -7.34
C LEU A 115 5.36 0.69 -7.25
N ILE A 116 5.49 2.01 -7.27
CA ILE A 116 6.77 2.72 -7.13
C ILE A 116 7.47 2.34 -5.82
N SER A 117 6.71 2.10 -4.74
CA SER A 117 7.28 1.74 -3.44
C SER A 117 7.90 0.34 -3.39
N ILE A 118 7.40 -0.61 -4.21
CA ILE A 118 7.89 -2.00 -4.26
C ILE A 118 8.87 -2.24 -5.42
N LEU A 119 8.81 -1.38 -6.44
CA LEU A 119 9.58 -1.51 -7.68
C LEU A 119 11.11 -1.63 -7.49
N PRO A 120 11.78 -0.88 -6.59
CA PRO A 120 13.24 -0.93 -6.44
C PRO A 120 13.79 -2.34 -6.21
N PHE A 121 13.07 -3.15 -5.43
CA PHE A 121 13.47 -4.52 -5.16
C PHE A 121 13.35 -5.41 -6.39
N TYR A 122 12.22 -5.33 -7.10
CA TYR A 122 12.01 -6.13 -8.30
C TYR A 122 12.97 -5.73 -9.42
N LEU A 123 13.30 -4.44 -9.57
CA LEU A 123 14.31 -4.00 -10.52
C LEU A 123 15.69 -4.56 -10.18
N GLY A 124 16.08 -4.58 -8.90
CA GLY A 124 17.35 -5.17 -8.49
C GLY A 124 17.43 -6.67 -8.60
N ALA A 125 16.29 -7.37 -8.53
CA ALA A 125 16.23 -8.81 -8.73
C ALA A 125 16.22 -9.20 -10.22
N LEU A 126 15.67 -8.35 -11.10
CA LEU A 126 15.53 -8.63 -12.53
C LEU A 126 16.69 -8.11 -13.38
N PHE A 127 17.29 -7.00 -12.96
CA PHE A 127 18.44 -6.39 -13.61
C PHE A 127 19.57 -6.42 -12.59
N ASP A 128 20.76 -6.91 -12.98
CA ASP A 128 22.03 -6.79 -12.22
C ASP A 128 22.46 -5.31 -12.14
N ALA A 129 21.56 -4.45 -11.66
CA ALA A 129 21.75 -3.04 -11.51
C ALA A 129 22.72 -2.80 -10.36
N ASP A 130 23.52 -1.74 -10.48
CA ASP A 130 24.45 -1.34 -9.44
C ASP A 130 23.71 -1.23 -8.09
N LEU A 131 24.21 -1.98 -7.11
CA LEU A 131 23.70 -2.02 -5.74
C LEU A 131 23.56 -0.61 -5.14
N ARG A 132 24.38 0.34 -5.58
CA ARG A 132 24.32 1.75 -5.17
C ARG A 132 23.04 2.44 -5.66
N VAL A 133 22.67 2.22 -6.92
CA VAL A 133 21.45 2.79 -7.50
C VAL A 133 20.23 2.16 -6.85
N LEU A 134 20.22 0.85 -6.68
CA LEU A 134 19.14 0.13 -5.99
C LEU A 134 18.95 0.64 -4.56
N ARG A 135 20.05 0.94 -3.87
CA ARG A 135 20.03 1.52 -2.53
C ARG A 135 19.34 2.88 -2.50
N ALA A 136 19.64 3.76 -3.46
CA ALA A 136 19.03 5.07 -3.59
C ALA A 136 17.55 4.99 -4.02
N LEU A 137 17.20 4.04 -4.88
CA LEU A 137 15.82 3.81 -5.30
C LEU A 137 14.91 3.39 -4.14
N ARG A 138 15.45 2.87 -3.03
CA ARG A 138 14.66 2.61 -1.82
C ARG A 138 13.97 3.89 -1.32
N LEU A 139 14.51 5.09 -1.55
CA LEU A 139 13.85 6.37 -1.24
C LEU A 139 12.49 6.53 -1.92
N LEU A 140 12.24 5.85 -3.04
CA LEU A 140 10.94 5.86 -3.70
C LEU A 140 9.83 5.28 -2.81
N ARG A 141 10.16 4.43 -1.82
CA ARG A 141 9.15 3.94 -0.87
C ARG A 141 8.61 5.04 0.04
N LEU A 142 9.31 6.17 0.18
CA LEU A 142 8.82 7.35 0.89
C LEU A 142 7.52 7.88 0.28
N PHE A 143 7.31 7.68 -1.02
CA PHE A 143 6.06 8.07 -1.68
C PHE A 143 4.84 7.38 -1.08
N LYS A 144 5.00 6.19 -0.47
CA LYS A 144 3.89 5.47 0.16
C LYS A 144 3.29 6.26 1.34
N LEU A 145 4.02 7.21 1.94
CA LEU A 145 3.43 8.14 2.92
C LEU A 145 2.32 9.01 2.35
N PHE A 146 2.43 9.46 1.10
CA PHE A 146 1.41 10.32 0.52
C PHE A 146 0.04 9.65 0.52
N ARG A 147 0.01 8.32 0.46
CA ARG A 147 -1.22 7.54 0.60
C ARG A 147 -1.86 7.65 1.98
N ALA A 148 -1.05 7.68 3.04
CA ALA A 148 -1.54 7.84 4.41
C ALA A 148 -1.86 9.32 4.71
N LEU A 149 -1.08 10.26 4.17
CA LEU A 149 -1.23 11.69 4.42
C LEU A 149 -2.41 12.30 3.66
N ALA A 150 -2.64 11.93 2.40
CA ALA A 150 -3.72 12.51 1.59
C ALA A 150 -5.11 12.43 2.25
N PRO A 151 -5.59 11.25 2.72
CA PRO A 151 -6.89 11.18 3.40
C PRO A 151 -6.89 11.92 4.74
N ALA A 152 -5.80 11.84 5.51
CA ALA A 152 -5.70 12.53 6.80
C ALA A 152 -5.75 14.06 6.65
N VAL A 153 -5.14 14.61 5.59
CA VAL A 153 -5.23 16.04 5.26
C VAL A 153 -6.65 16.41 4.86
N ASN A 154 -7.32 15.60 4.04
CA ASN A 154 -8.70 15.85 3.65
C ASN A 154 -9.64 15.84 4.88
N GLU A 155 -9.50 14.85 5.77
CA GLU A 155 -10.25 14.76 7.02
C GLU A 155 -9.97 15.98 7.92
N PHE A 156 -8.70 16.37 8.07
CA PHE A 156 -8.34 17.56 8.84
C PHE A 156 -8.95 18.84 8.26
N LEU A 157 -8.97 18.98 6.93
CA LEU A 157 -9.60 20.11 6.26
C LEU A 157 -11.11 20.11 6.50
N GLU A 158 -11.80 18.97 6.32
CA GLU A 158 -13.23 18.82 6.60
C GLU A 158 -13.59 19.20 8.04
N LEU A 159 -12.82 18.74 9.03
CA LEU A 159 -13.04 19.08 10.44
C LEU A 159 -12.79 20.56 10.78
N ASN A 160 -12.01 21.26 9.96
CA ASN A 160 -11.66 22.67 10.17
C ASN A 160 -12.34 23.63 9.18
N GLN A 161 -13.20 23.13 8.27
CA GLN A 161 -13.94 23.97 7.33
C GLN A 161 -14.76 25.05 8.05
N ASP A 162 -15.39 24.70 9.19
CA ASP A 162 -16.18 25.63 10.00
C ASP A 162 -15.35 26.61 10.84
N LYS A 163 -14.05 26.32 11.04
CA LYS A 163 -13.15 27.14 11.87
C LYS A 163 -12.26 28.08 11.05
N SER A 164 -12.20 27.89 9.73
CA SER A 164 -11.33 28.64 8.81
C SER A 164 -11.69 30.13 8.67
N TYR A 165 -12.97 30.49 8.84
CA TYR A 165 -13.43 31.89 8.71
C TYR A 165 -12.98 32.84 9.81
N ARG A 166 -12.43 32.32 10.92
CA ARG A 166 -12.13 33.15 12.11
C ARG A 166 -10.71 33.77 12.10
N TYR A 167 -9.92 33.51 11.05
CA TYR A 167 -8.53 33.99 10.89
C TYR A 167 -8.28 34.77 9.59
N LYS A 168 -9.32 35.32 8.95
CA LYS A 168 -9.15 36.39 7.95
C LYS A 168 -9.38 37.73 8.64
N ILE A 169 -8.30 38.31 9.14
CA ILE A 169 -8.18 39.75 9.44
C ILE A 169 -7.52 40.39 8.22
#